data_AF-A0A838EEH4-F1
#
_entry.id   AF-A0A838EEH4-F1
#
_cell.length_a   1.000
_cell.length_b   1.000
_cell.length_c   1.000
_cell.angle_alpha   90.00
_cell.angle_beta   90.00
_cell.angle_gamma   90.00
#
_symmetry.space_group_name_H-M   'P 1'
#
loop_
_entity.id
_entity.type
_entity.pdbx_description
1 polymer ?
#
loop_
_entity_poly.entity_id
_entity_poly.type
_entity_poly.pdbx_seq_one_letter_code
_entity_poly.pdbx_strand_id
1 'polypeptide(L)'
;MNHQVFSLPERVLALTAGILNLMVGLIFFFLPELQLPLWPVSISSVLARFIGAIIIGNGVGAIWLSTEREWARVRPLALVAAVYGTLVALGLLYHLLWLNASAFFWLYFSFDVPFLLVFYGLFIYHDIAPRLRKPQGMKQVKVG
;
A
#
# COMPACT_ATOMS: atom_id res chain seq x y z
N MET A 1 21.23 8.83 4.45
CA MET A 1 20.75 7.76 3.54
C MET A 1 20.44 8.35 2.17
N ASN A 2 20.80 7.64 1.09
CA ASN A 2 20.57 8.08 -0.28
C ASN A 2 19.10 7.82 -0.66
N HIS A 3 18.34 8.89 -0.93
CA HIS A 3 16.92 8.84 -1.29
C HIS A 3 16.61 8.14 -2.61
N GLN A 4 17.62 7.71 -3.38
CA GLN A 4 17.41 6.90 -4.59
C GLN A 4 17.45 5.40 -4.31
N VAL A 5 17.99 5.03 -3.15
CA VAL A 5 18.20 3.63 -2.75
C VAL A 5 16.99 3.17 -1.96
N PHE A 6 16.39 2.07 -2.41
CA PHE A 6 15.39 1.33 -1.66
C PHE A 6 16.12 0.50 -0.59
N SER A 7 16.02 0.95 0.65
CA SER A 7 16.88 0.51 1.74
C SER A 7 16.54 -0.89 2.24
N LEU A 8 17.46 -1.54 2.96
CA LEU A 8 17.23 -2.88 3.49
C LEU A 8 16.00 -2.97 4.42
N PRO A 9 15.75 -2.01 5.34
CA PRO A 9 14.51 -1.99 6.12
C PRO A 9 13.25 -1.93 5.24
N GLU A 10 13.23 -1.10 4.20
CA GLU A 10 12.09 -0.96 3.29
C GLU A 10 11.83 -2.25 2.50
N ARG A 11 12.91 -2.93 2.11
CA ARG A 11 12.86 -4.25 1.44
C ARG A 11 12.33 -5.34 2.37
N VAL A 12 12.75 -5.35 3.63
CA VAL A 12 12.23 -6.29 4.65
C VAL A 12 10.75 -6.03 4.91
N LEU A 13 10.34 -4.76 4.97
CA LEU A 13 8.93 -4.39 5.08
C LEU A 13 8.13 -4.86 3.86
N ALA A 14 8.63 -4.64 2.64
CA ALA A 14 7.99 -5.11 1.41
C ALA A 14 7.85 -6.64 1.36
N LEU A 15 8.88 -7.37 1.79
CA LEU A 15 8.83 -8.84 1.87
C LEU A 15 7.79 -9.31 2.88
N THR A 16 7.78 -8.73 4.08
CA THR A 16 6.83 -9.08 5.14
C THR A 16 5.40 -8.79 4.69
N ALA A 17 5.16 -7.61 4.10
CA ALA A 17 3.88 -7.23 3.52
C ALA A 17 3.44 -8.20 2.42
N GLY A 18 4.38 -8.57 1.54
CA GLY A 18 4.12 -9.48 0.44
C GLY A 18 3.73 -10.88 0.89
N ILE A 19 4.43 -11.43 1.90
CA ILE A 19 4.09 -12.74 2.48
C ILE A 19 2.72 -12.71 3.16
N LEU A 20 2.43 -11.69 3.96
CA LEU A 20 1.13 -11.54 4.62
C LEU A 20 -0.01 -11.44 3.61
N ASN A 21 0.15 -10.58 2.59
CA ASN A 21 -0.82 -10.46 1.50
C ASN A 21 -0.99 -11.78 0.76
N LEU A 22 0.11 -12.48 0.45
CA LEU A 22 0.02 -13.76 -0.25
C LEU A 22 -0.81 -14.77 0.55
N MET A 23 -0.59 -14.89 1.86
CA MET A 23 -1.39 -15.78 2.71
C MET A 23 -2.88 -15.38 2.73
N VAL A 24 -3.18 -14.11 2.95
CA VAL A 24 -4.57 -13.60 2.98
C VAL A 24 -5.25 -13.81 1.63
N GLY A 25 -4.56 -13.50 0.53
CA GLY A 25 -5.07 -13.66 -0.81
C GLY A 25 -5.35 -15.12 -1.16
N LEU A 26 -4.47 -16.04 -0.76
CA LEU A 26 -4.69 -17.48 -0.92
C LEU A 26 -5.92 -17.97 -0.14
N ILE A 27 -6.13 -17.49 1.09
CA ILE A 27 -7.34 -17.80 1.87
C ILE A 27 -8.59 -17.31 1.15
N PHE A 28 -8.62 -16.05 0.71
CA PHE A 28 -9.76 -15.48 -0.01
C PHE A 28 -10.04 -16.18 -1.35
N PHE A 29 -8.99 -16.65 -2.03
CA PHE A 29 -9.11 -17.30 -3.33
C PHE A 29 -9.53 -18.77 -3.25
N PHE A 30 -8.93 -19.55 -2.35
CA PHE A 30 -9.16 -21.00 -2.28
C PHE A 30 -10.20 -21.41 -1.23
N LEU A 31 -10.44 -20.57 -0.21
CA LEU A 31 -11.35 -20.87 0.90
C LEU A 31 -12.42 -19.77 1.10
N PRO A 32 -13.12 -19.29 0.04
CA PRO A 32 -14.12 -18.24 0.20
C PRO A 32 -15.35 -18.69 1.02
N GLU A 33 -15.53 -19.98 1.24
CA GLU A 33 -16.62 -20.57 2.03
C GLU A 33 -16.41 -20.45 3.54
N LEU A 34 -15.22 -20.07 4.00
CA LEU A 34 -14.95 -19.80 5.43
C LEU A 34 -15.82 -18.66 5.99
N GLN A 35 -16.49 -17.88 5.13
CA GLN A 35 -17.41 -16.78 5.47
C GLN A 35 -16.91 -15.96 6.66
N LEU A 36 -15.62 -15.62 6.63
CA LEU A 36 -15.01 -14.87 7.71
C LEU A 36 -15.81 -13.56 7.88
N PRO A 37 -16.22 -13.20 9.11
CA PRO A 37 -17.08 -12.03 9.39
C PRO A 37 -16.27 -10.73 9.31
N LEU A 38 -15.49 -10.60 8.25
CA LEU A 38 -14.58 -9.50 7.96
C LEU A 38 -15.31 -8.37 7.23
N TRP A 39 -16.33 -8.73 6.45
CA TRP A 39 -17.17 -7.79 5.73
C TRP A 39 -18.48 -7.54 6.51
N PRO A 40 -19.07 -6.33 6.41
CA PRO A 40 -20.29 -5.97 7.12
C PRO A 40 -21.51 -6.58 6.43
N VAL A 41 -21.34 -7.04 5.19
CA VAL A 41 -22.31 -7.73 4.36
C VAL A 41 -21.68 -9.02 3.84
N SER A 42 -22.51 -10.03 3.63
CA SER A 42 -22.04 -11.26 2.96
C SER A 42 -21.66 -10.94 1.52
N ILE A 43 -20.44 -11.31 1.15
CA ILE A 43 -19.97 -11.22 -0.24
C ILE A 43 -20.12 -12.59 -0.91
N SER A 44 -20.39 -12.58 -2.23
CA SER A 44 -20.43 -13.83 -2.99
C SER A 44 -19.05 -14.47 -3.06
N SER A 45 -18.98 -15.80 -3.15
CA SER A 45 -17.71 -16.52 -3.28
C SER A 45 -16.93 -16.10 -4.53
N VAL A 46 -17.62 -15.74 -5.62
CA VAL A 46 -16.98 -15.21 -6.84
C VAL A 46 -16.26 -13.89 -6.56
N LEU A 47 -16.92 -12.98 -5.84
CA LEU A 47 -16.30 -11.70 -5.44
C LEU A 47 -15.13 -11.91 -4.49
N ALA A 48 -15.26 -12.82 -3.51
CA ALA A 48 -14.17 -13.18 -2.61
C ALA A 48 -12.94 -13.70 -3.37
N ARG A 49 -13.14 -14.58 -4.36
CA ARG A 49 -12.05 -15.07 -5.23
C ARG A 49 -11.41 -13.96 -6.05
N PHE A 50 -12.22 -13.06 -6.61
CA PHE A 50 -11.71 -11.90 -7.34
C PHE A 50 -10.84 -11.00 -6.46
N ILE A 51 -11.30 -10.69 -5.24
CA ILE A 51 -10.51 -9.95 -4.24
C ILE A 51 -9.22 -10.71 -3.91
N GLY A 52 -9.32 -12.02 -3.67
CA GLY A 52 -8.16 -12.89 -3.40
C GLY A 52 -7.11 -12.83 -4.50
N ALA A 53 -7.51 -12.85 -5.77
CA ALA A 53 -6.60 -12.75 -6.92
C ALA A 53 -5.84 -11.41 -6.95
N ILE A 54 -6.52 -10.30 -6.66
CA ILE A 54 -5.89 -8.97 -6.55
C ILE A 54 -4.86 -8.95 -5.43
N ILE A 55 -5.22 -9.49 -4.25
CA ILE A 55 -4.34 -9.54 -3.08
C ILE A 55 -3.11 -10.44 -3.36
N ILE A 56 -3.30 -11.59 -4.03
CA ILE A 56 -2.19 -12.47 -4.45
C ILE A 56 -1.23 -11.71 -5.39
N GLY A 57 -1.76 -11.02 -6.40
CA GLY A 57 -0.95 -10.22 -7.33
C GLY A 57 -0.13 -9.16 -6.61
N ASN A 58 -0.73 -8.43 -5.66
CA ASN A 58 -0.03 -7.48 -4.81
C ASN A 58 1.02 -8.15 -3.91
N GLY A 59 0.71 -9.33 -3.36
CA GLY A 59 1.64 -10.12 -2.54
C GLY A 59 2.90 -10.52 -3.33
N VAL A 60 2.72 -11.09 -4.51
CA VAL A 60 3.81 -11.45 -5.43
C VAL A 60 4.61 -10.21 -5.84
N GLY A 61 3.93 -9.12 -6.20
CA GLY A 61 4.57 -7.85 -6.54
C GLY A 61 5.44 -7.31 -5.40
N ALA A 62 4.92 -7.29 -4.18
CA ALA A 62 5.66 -6.82 -3.00
C ALA A 62 6.87 -7.71 -2.66
N ILE A 63 6.73 -9.04 -2.79
CA ILE A 63 7.86 -9.98 -2.66
C ILE A 63 8.92 -9.67 -3.72
N TRP A 64 8.51 -9.48 -4.98
CA TRP A 64 9.44 -9.11 -6.06
C TRP A 64 10.18 -7.80 -5.75
N LEU A 65 9.48 -6.76 -5.30
CA LEU A 65 10.07 -5.48 -4.94
C LEU A 65 11.14 -5.58 -3.85
N SER A 66 11.03 -6.55 -2.94
CA SER A 66 12.06 -6.78 -1.91
C SER A 66 13.43 -7.14 -2.49
N THR A 67 13.49 -7.55 -3.75
CA THR A 67 14.75 -7.85 -4.46
C THR A 67 15.39 -6.62 -5.10
N GLU A 68 14.61 -5.56 -5.33
CA GLU A 68 15.06 -4.32 -5.96
C GLU A 68 15.82 -3.42 -4.98
N ARG A 69 16.75 -2.63 -5.50
CA ARG A 69 17.58 -1.68 -4.73
C ARG A 69 17.35 -0.22 -5.13
N GLU A 70 16.67 0.01 -6.24
CA GLU A 70 16.46 1.33 -6.81
C GLU A 70 15.00 1.74 -6.63
N TRP A 71 14.78 2.88 -5.99
CA TRP A 71 13.42 3.42 -5.80
C TRP A 71 12.67 3.58 -7.13
N ALA A 72 13.35 3.97 -8.20
CA ALA A 72 12.74 4.17 -9.52
C ALA A 72 12.02 2.92 -10.07
N ARG A 73 12.51 1.72 -9.74
CA ARG A 73 11.92 0.44 -10.15
C ARG A 73 10.72 0.05 -9.28
N VAL A 74 10.74 0.47 -8.01
CA VAL A 74 9.69 0.21 -7.02
C VAL A 74 8.52 1.18 -7.16
N ARG A 75 8.82 2.41 -7.57
CA ARG A 75 7.91 3.56 -7.61
C ARG A 75 6.58 3.30 -8.32
N PRO A 76 6.50 2.64 -9.50
CA PRO A 76 5.22 2.42 -10.16
C PRO A 76 4.26 1.58 -9.32
N LEU A 77 4.74 0.50 -8.70
CA LEU A 77 3.90 -0.37 -7.88
C LEU A 77 3.57 0.29 -6.54
N ALA A 78 4.50 1.05 -5.95
CA ALA A 78 4.23 1.87 -4.77
C ALA A 78 3.13 2.92 -5.03
N LEU A 79 3.08 3.50 -6.25
CA LEU A 79 2.04 4.46 -6.64
C LEU A 79 0.67 3.79 -6.73
N VAL A 80 0.60 2.62 -7.37
CA VAL A 80 -0.63 1.82 -7.43
C VAL A 80 -1.10 1.47 -6.03
N ALA A 81 -0.19 1.02 -5.15
CA ALA A 81 -0.51 0.70 -3.76
C ALA A 81 -1.02 1.91 -2.98
N ALA A 82 -0.41 3.09 -3.16
CA ALA A 82 -0.86 4.32 -2.51
C ALA A 82 -2.26 4.71 -2.98
N VAL A 83 -2.52 4.73 -4.30
CA VAL A 83 -3.84 5.08 -4.85
C VAL A 83 -4.90 4.08 -4.38
N TYR A 84 -4.63 2.78 -4.52
CA TYR A 84 -5.54 1.73 -4.09
C TYR A 84 -5.83 1.82 -2.58
N GLY A 85 -4.79 1.88 -1.75
CA GLY A 85 -4.93 2.00 -0.30
C GLY A 85 -5.68 3.25 0.13
N THR A 86 -5.49 4.38 -0.58
CA THR A 86 -6.27 5.60 -0.32
C THR A 86 -7.75 5.38 -0.55
N LEU A 87 -8.11 4.76 -1.68
CA LEU A 87 -9.51 4.47 -2.00
C LEU A 87 -10.14 3.49 -1.01
N VAL A 88 -9.39 2.47 -0.59
CA VAL A 88 -9.82 1.52 0.44
C VAL A 88 -10.04 2.24 1.77
N ALA A 89 -9.06 3.02 2.25
CA ALA A 89 -9.17 3.78 3.50
C ALA A 89 -10.35 4.76 3.49
N LEU A 90 -10.57 5.48 2.39
CA LEU A 90 -11.73 6.37 2.23
C LEU A 90 -13.06 5.59 2.24
N GLY A 91 -13.10 4.44 1.56
CA GLY A 91 -14.28 3.57 1.56
C GLY A 91 -14.61 3.03 2.96
N LEU A 92 -13.59 2.58 3.70
CA LEU A 92 -13.73 2.12 5.08
C LEU A 92 -14.19 3.25 6.00
N LEU A 93 -13.59 4.44 5.88
CA LEU A 93 -13.96 5.61 6.67
C LEU A 93 -15.41 6.03 6.40
N TYR A 94 -15.84 6.01 5.14
CA TYR A 94 -17.23 6.29 4.77
C TYR A 94 -18.20 5.30 5.42
N HIS A 95 -17.90 4.00 5.40
CA HIS A 95 -18.74 2.99 6.05
C HIS A 95 -18.80 3.15 7.58
N LEU A 96 -17.67 3.51 8.19
CA LEU A 96 -17.58 3.74 9.63
C LEU A 96 -18.38 4.97 10.08
N LEU A 97 -18.26 6.09 9.36
CA LEU A 97 -18.84 7.37 9.79
C LEU A 97 -20.29 7.56 9.35
N TRP A 98 -20.68 7.04 8.18
CA TRP A 98 -22.02 7.29 7.59
C TRP A 98 -22.94 6.08 7.57
N LEU A 99 -22.40 4.86 7.53
CA LEU A 99 -23.20 3.64 7.39
C LEU A 99 -23.29 2.81 8.68
N ASN A 100 -22.83 3.36 9.81
CA ASN A 100 -22.83 2.72 11.13
C ASN A 100 -22.29 1.27 11.09
N ALA A 101 -21.19 1.05 10.37
CA ALA A 101 -20.57 -0.26 10.27
C ALA A 101 -20.15 -0.81 11.65
N SER A 102 -20.10 -2.14 11.75
CA SER A 102 -19.67 -2.87 12.95
C SER A 102 -18.37 -2.32 13.53
N ALA A 103 -18.22 -2.33 14.86
CA ALA A 103 -16.97 -1.92 15.51
C ALA A 103 -15.74 -2.72 15.04
N PHE A 104 -15.94 -3.95 14.53
CA PHE A 104 -14.88 -4.76 13.93
C PHE A 104 -14.24 -4.11 12.68
N PHE A 105 -14.95 -3.20 11.98
CA PHE A 105 -14.38 -2.43 10.86
C PHE A 105 -13.24 -1.52 11.30
N TRP A 106 -13.22 -1.08 12.56
CA TRP A 106 -12.09 -0.29 13.08
C TRP A 106 -10.80 -1.08 13.09
N LEU A 107 -10.84 -2.40 13.32
CA LEU A 107 -9.64 -3.24 13.28
C LEU A 107 -9.05 -3.28 11.86
N TYR A 108 -9.91 -3.37 10.85
CA TYR A 108 -9.52 -3.30 9.44
C TYR A 108 -8.90 -1.95 9.10
N PHE A 109 -9.58 -0.86 9.45
CA PHE A 109 -9.09 0.48 9.21
C PHE A 109 -7.75 0.75 9.93
N SER A 110 -7.63 0.33 11.20
CA SER A 110 -6.40 0.44 11.99
C SER A 110 -5.27 -0.44 11.47
N PHE A 111 -5.56 -1.52 10.73
CA PHE A 111 -4.54 -2.33 10.08
C PHE A 111 -4.10 -1.74 8.73
N ASP A 112 -5.05 -1.25 7.92
CA ASP A 112 -4.81 -0.74 6.56
C ASP A 112 -4.12 0.64 6.56
N VAL A 113 -4.52 1.54 7.46
CA VAL A 113 -4.00 2.92 7.51
C VAL A 113 -2.49 2.97 7.80
N PRO A 114 -1.93 2.23 8.78
CA PRO A 114 -0.47 2.20 8.98
C PRO A 114 0.29 1.76 7.74
N PHE A 115 -0.24 0.79 6.99
CA PHE A 115 0.36 0.36 5.72
C PHE A 115 0.36 1.50 4.70
N LEU A 116 -0.77 2.21 4.55
CA LEU A 116 -0.87 3.36 3.68
C LEU A 116 0.09 4.49 4.09
N LEU A 117 0.25 4.74 5.39
CA LEU A 117 1.20 5.73 5.92
C LEU A 117 2.65 5.39 5.57
N VAL A 118 3.03 4.11 5.54
CA VAL A 118 4.36 3.70 5.09
C VAL A 118 4.58 4.10 3.63
N PHE A 119 3.61 3.84 2.74
CA PHE A 119 3.74 4.25 1.33
C PHE A 119 3.85 5.76 1.17
N TYR A 120 3.04 6.54 1.89
CA TYR A 120 3.18 8.01 1.88
C TYR A 120 4.52 8.46 2.45
N GLY A 121 5.00 7.83 3.52
CA GLY A 121 6.33 8.08 4.08
C GLY A 121 7.44 7.85 3.07
N LEU A 122 7.37 6.75 2.29
CA LEU A 122 8.30 6.45 1.20
C LEU A 122 8.25 7.53 0.12
N PHE A 123 7.07 7.95 -0.34
CA PHE A 123 6.95 9.04 -1.32
C PHE A 123 7.49 10.36 -0.78
N ILE A 124 7.21 10.70 0.48
CA ILE A 124 7.74 11.91 1.11
C ILE A 124 9.27 11.85 1.14
N TYR A 125 9.84 10.71 1.55
CA TYR A 125 11.28 10.53 1.69
C TYR A 125 12.01 10.52 0.34
N HIS A 126 11.51 9.76 -0.64
CA HIS A 126 12.19 9.54 -1.92
C HIS A 126 11.87 10.59 -2.99
N ASP A 127 10.62 11.10 -3.06
CA ASP A 127 10.18 11.98 -4.14
C ASP A 127 10.03 13.45 -3.69
N ILE A 128 9.50 13.73 -2.50
CA ILE A 128 9.12 15.10 -2.09
C ILE A 128 10.26 15.84 -1.38
N ALA A 129 10.79 15.28 -0.30
CA ALA A 129 11.84 15.90 0.51
C ALA A 129 13.11 16.29 -0.30
N PRO A 130 13.58 15.49 -1.27
CA PRO A 130 14.72 15.87 -2.11
C PRO A 130 14.44 17.08 -3.01
N ARG A 131 13.18 17.29 -3.44
CA ARG A 131 12.79 18.45 -4.25
C ARG A 131 12.72 19.72 -3.41
N LEU A 132 12.21 19.62 -2.19
CA LEU A 132 12.13 20.74 -1.24
C LEU A 132 13.51 21.19 -0.74
N ARG A 133 14.46 20.25 -0.63
CA ARG A 133 15.85 20.51 -0.22
C ARG A 133 16.73 21.12 -1.30
N LYS A 134 16.27 21.25 -2.55
CA LYS A 134 16.95 22.07 -3.57
C LYS A 134 16.38 23.48 -3.49
N PRO A 135 17.01 24.44 -2.78
CA PRO A 135 16.60 25.82 -2.84
C PRO A 135 16.91 26.35 -4.24
N GLN A 136 16.12 27.34 -4.67
CA GLN A 136 16.20 28.08 -5.94
C GLN A 136 17.53 28.83 -6.13
N GLY A 137 18.64 28.11 -6.28
CA GLY A 137 20.00 28.63 -6.37
C GLY A 137 20.55 28.75 -7.79
N MET A 138 19.73 29.06 -8.79
CA MET A 138 20.22 29.49 -10.12
C MET A 138 19.36 30.62 -10.69
N LYS A 139 19.40 31.78 -10.02
CA LYS A 139 19.41 33.06 -10.72
C LYS A 139 20.83 33.62 -10.64
N GLN A 140 21.72 33.11 -11.48
CA GLN A 140 22.91 33.87 -11.90
C GLN A 140 23.16 33.63 -13.38
N VAL A 141 22.62 34.52 -14.20
CA VAL A 141 23.36 35.00 -15.35
C VAL A 141 23.31 36.52 -15.25
N LYS A 142 24.35 37.10 -14.66
CA LYS A 142 24.71 38.50 -14.94
C LYS A 142 25.12 38.53 -16.41
N VAL A 143 24.30 39.16 -17.24
CA VAL A 143 24.74 39.62 -18.56
C VAL A 143 25.51 40.90 -18.27
N GLY A 144 26.84 40.82 -18.37
CA GLY A 144 27.71 41.98 -18.47
C GLY A 144 27.66 42.56 -19.88
#